data_AF-A0A5M9N6J3-F1
#
_entry.id   AF-A0A5M9N6J3-F1
#
_cell.length_a   1.000
_cell.length_b   1.000
_cell.length_c   1.000
_cell.angle_alpha   90.00
_cell.angle_beta   90.00
_cell.angle_gamma   90.00
#
_symmetry.space_group_name_H-M   'P 1'
#
loop_
_entity.id
_entity.type
_entity.pdbx_description
1 polymer ?
#
loop_
_entity_poly.entity_id
_entity_poly.type
_entity_poly.pdbx_seq_one_letter_code
_entity_poly.pdbx_strand_id
1 'polypeptide(L)'
;MTVKVSHITHIDNLGSILEQECLWSDDKRIELGLVNQNIGYSHIKQRRLVRPVNVAAGGAIGQYVPFNFCPRSVMLFVIYKGHPDFQGGQDRVLHLISDTDTIRLSNQHCFFTDIHADLYYAEQIDDFDRIGELDIQRIINEKYWQDFKEEKQAEFLAFESVQWTTIHQIGVKTEAIADEVNALLQATQHKPEVVIRPEWYY
;
A
#
# COMPACT_ATOMS: atom_id res chain seq x y z
N MET A 1 -14.98 7.40 10.17
CA MET A 1 -14.15 8.54 9.69
C MET A 1 -13.44 8.09 8.43
N THR A 2 -13.54 8.83 7.33
CA THR A 2 -12.83 8.48 6.09
C THR A 2 -11.35 8.83 6.23
N VAL A 3 -10.45 7.86 6.05
CA VAL A 3 -9.00 8.05 6.16
C VAL A 3 -8.32 7.74 4.83
N LYS A 4 -7.44 8.65 4.36
CA LYS A 4 -6.65 8.43 3.15
C LYS A 4 -5.60 7.34 3.39
N VAL A 5 -5.40 6.51 2.38
CA VAL A 5 -4.45 5.39 2.43
C VAL A 5 -3.59 5.34 1.16
N SER A 6 -2.36 4.85 1.28
CA SER A 6 -1.37 4.81 0.21
C SER A 6 -0.72 3.43 0.07
N HIS A 7 -0.87 2.83 -1.11
CA HIS A 7 -0.10 1.66 -1.52
C HIS A 7 1.12 2.11 -2.33
N ILE A 8 2.30 1.60 -1.99
CA ILE A 8 3.52 1.86 -2.75
C ILE A 8 3.85 0.69 -3.68
N THR A 9 4.17 1.00 -4.92
CA THR A 9 4.56 -0.01 -5.92
C THR A 9 5.55 0.58 -6.92
N HIS A 10 6.35 -0.25 -7.59
CA HIS A 10 7.20 0.21 -8.68
C HIS A 10 6.35 0.49 -9.94
N ILE A 11 6.73 1.49 -10.73
CA ILE A 11 6.02 1.82 -11.99
C ILE A 11 5.91 0.65 -12.96
N ASP A 12 6.88 -0.26 -13.00
CA ASP A 12 6.85 -1.44 -13.88
C ASP A 12 5.69 -2.39 -13.55
N ASN A 13 5.12 -2.30 -12.35
CA ASN A 13 3.93 -3.07 -11.95
C ASN A 13 2.63 -2.43 -12.47
N LEU A 14 2.64 -1.16 -12.84
CA LEU A 14 1.43 -0.42 -13.20
C LEU A 14 0.75 -1.04 -14.42
N GLY A 15 1.49 -1.42 -15.46
CA GLY A 15 0.91 -2.04 -16.65
C GLY A 15 0.07 -3.28 -16.33
N SER A 16 0.58 -4.16 -15.47
CA SER A 16 -0.16 -5.35 -15.01
C SER A 16 -1.36 -4.98 -14.15
N ILE A 17 -1.24 -4.01 -13.23
CA ILE A 17 -2.39 -3.54 -12.42
C ILE A 17 -3.53 -3.01 -13.31
N LEU A 18 -3.18 -2.26 -14.36
CA LEU A 18 -4.16 -1.72 -15.30
C LEU A 18 -4.83 -2.83 -16.13
N GLU A 19 -4.06 -3.81 -16.62
CA GLU A 19 -4.58 -4.96 -17.38
C GLU A 19 -5.50 -5.85 -16.53
N GLN A 20 -5.17 -6.05 -15.26
CA GLN A 20 -5.97 -6.84 -14.32
C GLN A 20 -7.15 -6.06 -13.71
N GLU A 21 -7.25 -4.75 -14.01
CA GLU A 21 -8.24 -3.82 -13.45
C GLU A 21 -8.30 -3.79 -11.91
N CYS A 22 -7.24 -4.27 -11.24
CA CYS A 22 -7.14 -4.30 -9.79
C CYS A 22 -5.69 -4.48 -9.31
N LEU A 23 -5.46 -4.13 -8.04
CA LEU A 23 -4.28 -4.50 -7.29
C LEU A 23 -4.55 -5.87 -6.64
N TRP A 24 -3.74 -6.87 -6.94
CA TRP A 24 -3.78 -8.17 -6.27
C TRP A 24 -2.92 -8.19 -5.01
N SER A 25 -3.35 -8.97 -4.02
CA SER A 25 -2.52 -9.34 -2.87
C SER A 25 -1.31 -10.16 -3.31
N ASP A 26 -0.29 -10.26 -2.45
CA ASP A 26 0.92 -11.03 -2.79
C ASP A 26 0.59 -12.51 -3.03
N ASP A 27 -0.33 -13.09 -2.26
CA ASP A 27 -0.81 -14.46 -2.42
C ASP A 27 -1.47 -14.67 -3.80
N LYS A 28 -2.45 -13.83 -4.16
CA LYS A 28 -3.15 -13.91 -5.45
C LYS A 28 -2.22 -13.67 -6.63
N ARG A 29 -1.30 -12.72 -6.50
CA ARG A 29 -0.30 -12.44 -7.52
C ARG A 29 0.60 -13.66 -7.79
N ILE A 30 0.97 -14.40 -6.75
CA ILE A 30 1.76 -15.64 -6.88
C ILE A 30 0.92 -16.74 -7.51
N GLU A 31 -0.32 -16.94 -7.05
CA GLU A 31 -1.28 -17.90 -7.60
C GLU A 31 -1.48 -17.71 -9.11
N LEU A 32 -1.65 -16.45 -9.54
CA LEU A 32 -1.87 -16.07 -10.94
C LEU A 32 -0.58 -15.99 -11.78
N GLY A 33 0.60 -16.15 -11.16
CA GLY A 33 1.89 -16.07 -11.87
C GLY A 33 2.21 -14.68 -12.43
N LEU A 34 1.69 -13.61 -11.82
CA LEU A 34 1.88 -12.25 -12.30
C LEU A 34 3.29 -11.74 -11.99
N VAL A 35 3.95 -11.22 -13.04
CA VAL A 35 5.27 -10.58 -12.92
C VAL A 35 5.15 -9.33 -12.05
N ASN A 36 6.09 -9.16 -11.12
CA ASN A 36 6.11 -8.04 -10.21
C ASN A 36 7.54 -7.65 -9.85
N GLN A 37 7.86 -6.39 -10.08
CA GLN A 37 9.02 -5.75 -9.51
C GLN A 37 8.82 -5.61 -8.00
N ASN A 38 9.39 -6.55 -7.25
CA ASN A 38 9.39 -6.49 -5.80
C ASN A 38 10.27 -5.33 -5.32
N ILE A 39 9.70 -4.47 -4.49
CA ILE A 39 10.39 -3.36 -3.80
C ILE A 39 10.48 -3.59 -2.28
N GLY A 40 9.88 -4.67 -1.78
CA GLY A 40 9.87 -5.06 -0.37
C GLY A 40 10.91 -6.14 -0.06
N TYR A 41 11.17 -6.38 1.22
CA TYR A 41 11.95 -7.55 1.61
C TYR A 41 11.19 -8.85 1.32
N SER A 42 11.81 -9.75 0.58
CA SER A 42 11.25 -11.05 0.17
C SER A 42 10.93 -11.92 1.38
N HIS A 43 11.81 -11.93 2.39
CA HIS A 43 11.58 -12.70 3.62
C HIS A 43 10.41 -12.16 4.45
N ILE A 44 10.14 -10.85 4.39
CA ILE A 44 8.96 -10.24 5.03
C ILE A 44 7.70 -10.68 4.29
N LYS A 45 7.68 -10.58 2.96
CA LYS A 45 6.57 -11.05 2.12
C LYS A 45 6.26 -12.53 2.35
N GLN A 46 7.29 -13.39 2.38
CA GLN A 46 7.14 -14.82 2.67
C GLN A 46 6.53 -15.09 4.05
N ARG A 47 6.94 -14.33 5.08
CA ARG A 47 6.34 -14.45 6.42
C ARG A 47 4.87 -14.03 6.41
N ARG A 48 4.52 -12.96 5.68
CA ARG A 48 3.14 -12.48 5.58
C ARG A 48 2.19 -13.50 4.95
N LEU A 49 2.66 -14.31 3.98
CA LEU A 49 1.87 -15.38 3.36
C LEU A 49 1.36 -16.44 4.36
N VAL A 50 1.98 -16.56 5.53
CA VAL A 50 1.59 -17.54 6.57
C VAL A 50 1.22 -16.89 7.91
N ARG A 51 1.21 -15.56 7.99
CA ARG A 51 0.89 -14.81 9.21
C ARG A 51 -0.63 -14.74 9.36
N PRO A 52 -1.25 -15.38 10.37
CA PRO A 52 -2.70 -15.52 10.43
C PRO A 52 -3.44 -14.19 10.58
N VAL A 53 -4.61 -14.12 9.96
CA VAL A 53 -5.62 -13.08 10.19
C VAL A 53 -6.83 -13.73 10.85
N ASN A 54 -7.30 -13.16 11.95
CA ASN A 54 -8.40 -13.71 12.76
C ASN A 54 -9.70 -12.88 12.67
N VAL A 55 -9.70 -11.83 11.84
CA VAL A 55 -10.80 -10.88 11.61
C VAL A 55 -11.13 -10.81 10.12
N ALA A 56 -12.14 -10.03 9.73
CA ALA A 56 -12.55 -9.88 8.33
C ALA A 56 -12.77 -11.25 7.63
N ALA A 57 -12.08 -11.53 6.52
CA ALA A 57 -12.14 -12.83 5.82
C ALA A 57 -11.27 -13.95 6.43
N GLY A 58 -10.45 -13.65 7.44
CA GLY A 58 -9.48 -14.57 8.00
C GLY A 58 -8.31 -14.88 7.05
N GLY A 59 -7.71 -16.06 7.16
CA GLY A 59 -6.61 -16.48 6.29
C GLY A 59 -5.25 -15.96 6.77
N ALA A 60 -4.47 -15.36 5.87
CA ALA A 60 -3.15 -14.81 6.19
C ALA A 60 -2.93 -13.39 5.64
N ILE A 61 -2.04 -12.61 6.27
CA ILE A 61 -1.78 -11.21 5.90
C ILE A 61 -1.37 -11.06 4.43
N GLY A 62 -0.64 -12.03 3.88
CA GLY A 62 -0.21 -12.02 2.47
C GLY A 62 -1.38 -12.12 1.48
N GLN A 63 -2.57 -12.50 1.94
CA GLN A 63 -3.81 -12.51 1.17
C GLN A 63 -4.49 -11.15 1.13
N TYR A 64 -3.96 -10.13 1.82
CA TYR A 64 -4.51 -8.79 1.84
C TYR A 64 -3.58 -7.82 1.13
N VAL A 65 -4.14 -6.88 0.38
CA VAL A 65 -3.42 -5.74 -0.23
C VAL A 65 -3.15 -4.71 0.86
N PRO A 66 -1.87 -4.41 1.17
CA PRO A 66 -1.55 -3.47 2.25
C PRO A 66 -1.56 -2.01 1.75
N PHE A 67 -2.08 -1.12 2.58
CA PHE A 67 -1.96 0.32 2.41
C PHE A 67 -1.45 0.96 3.70
N ASN A 68 -0.51 1.87 3.56
CA ASN A 68 -0.03 2.71 4.65
C ASN A 68 -1.04 3.84 4.90
N PHE A 69 -1.19 4.27 6.15
CA PHE A 69 -1.95 5.49 6.48
C PHE A 69 -1.19 6.79 6.15
N CYS A 70 0.03 6.70 5.61
CA CYS A 70 0.82 7.85 5.18
C CYS A 70 1.63 7.51 3.92
N PRO A 71 1.94 8.50 3.05
CA PRO A 71 2.78 8.26 1.88
C PRO A 71 4.24 8.04 2.29
N ARG A 72 4.77 8.81 3.24
CA ARG A 72 6.18 8.72 3.67
C ARG A 72 6.37 7.60 4.71
N SER A 73 6.24 6.35 4.27
CA SER A 73 6.22 5.13 5.12
C SER A 73 7.61 4.62 5.49
N VAL A 74 7.69 3.78 6.53
CA VAL A 74 8.96 3.15 6.94
C VAL A 74 9.54 2.27 5.81
N MET A 75 8.69 1.56 5.08
CA MET A 75 9.13 0.76 3.93
C MET A 75 9.73 1.64 2.82
N LEU A 76 9.15 2.82 2.56
CA LEU A 76 9.72 3.78 1.61
C LEU A 76 11.09 4.31 2.07
N PHE A 77 11.29 4.53 3.38
CA PHE A 77 12.61 4.88 3.92
C PHE A 77 13.64 3.77 3.68
N VAL A 78 13.25 2.51 3.89
CA VAL A 78 14.11 1.35 3.61
C VAL A 78 14.49 1.32 2.12
N ILE A 79 13.54 1.55 1.22
CA ILE A 79 13.80 1.63 -0.22
C ILE A 79 14.76 2.78 -0.55
N TYR A 80 14.58 3.95 0.06
CA TYR A 80 15.49 5.09 -0.09
C TYR A 80 16.92 4.77 0.34
N LYS A 81 17.09 4.02 1.43
CA LYS A 81 18.42 3.56 1.89
C LYS A 81 18.99 2.42 1.06
N GLY A 82 18.15 1.70 0.33
CA GLY A 82 18.49 0.48 -0.39
C GLY A 82 18.60 -0.74 0.55
N HIS A 83 18.29 -1.92 0.01
CA HIS A 83 18.42 -3.19 0.73
C HIS A 83 18.75 -4.35 -0.24
N PRO A 84 19.22 -5.52 0.24
CA PRO A 84 19.71 -6.59 -0.64
C PRO A 84 18.74 -7.02 -1.77
N ASP A 85 17.44 -6.99 -1.50
CA ASP A 85 16.42 -7.41 -2.48
C ASP A 85 16.01 -6.30 -3.46
N PHE A 86 16.36 -5.04 -3.17
CA PHE A 86 16.03 -3.91 -4.04
C PHE A 86 16.98 -2.72 -3.83
N GLN A 87 17.64 -2.31 -4.91
CA GLN A 87 18.62 -1.21 -4.94
C GLN A 87 18.22 -0.06 -5.87
N GLY A 88 16.98 -0.08 -6.40
CA GLY A 88 16.51 0.90 -7.39
C GLY A 88 16.17 2.28 -6.82
N GLY A 89 16.28 2.47 -5.50
CA GLY A 89 15.84 3.69 -4.82
C GLY A 89 14.33 3.92 -4.97
N GLN A 90 13.87 5.14 -4.67
CA GLN A 90 12.44 5.45 -4.62
C GLN A 90 11.94 6.29 -5.82
N ASP A 91 12.80 6.62 -6.78
CA ASP A 91 12.46 7.57 -7.85
C ASP A 91 11.37 7.03 -8.79
N ARG A 92 11.31 5.70 -8.96
CA ARG A 92 10.32 4.98 -9.78
C ARG A 92 9.22 4.32 -8.95
N VAL A 93 9.14 4.63 -7.66
CA VAL A 93 8.04 4.19 -6.80
C VAL A 93 6.85 5.13 -7.00
N LEU A 94 5.65 4.57 -7.10
CA LEU A 94 4.38 5.27 -7.19
C LEU A 94 3.64 5.16 -5.85
N HIS A 95 2.90 6.21 -5.50
CA HIS A 95 1.88 6.15 -4.46
C HIS A 95 0.50 6.00 -5.10
N LEU A 96 -0.14 4.85 -4.97
CA LEU A 96 -1.54 4.67 -5.35
C LEU A 96 -2.42 5.08 -4.16
N ILE A 97 -3.14 6.18 -4.32
CA ILE A 97 -3.92 6.81 -3.25
C ILE A 97 -5.39 6.46 -3.38
N SER A 98 -5.97 6.05 -2.26
CA SER A 98 -7.40 5.85 -2.08
C SER A 98 -7.79 6.29 -0.66
N ASP A 99 -8.94 5.85 -0.18
CA ASP A 99 -9.39 6.00 1.20
C ASP A 99 -10.12 4.74 1.68
N THR A 100 -10.19 4.59 3.00
CA THR A 100 -10.76 3.42 3.64
C THR A 100 -12.21 3.15 3.23
N ASP A 101 -13.03 4.18 3.10
CA ASP A 101 -14.46 4.00 2.85
C ASP A 101 -14.69 3.60 1.40
N THR A 102 -14.02 4.25 0.44
CA THR A 102 -14.11 3.91 -0.99
C THR A 102 -13.71 2.48 -1.26
N ILE A 103 -12.59 2.00 -0.68
CA ILE A 103 -12.19 0.60 -0.86
C ILE A 103 -13.26 -0.33 -0.26
N ARG A 104 -13.74 -0.02 0.96
CA ARG A 104 -14.73 -0.84 1.68
C ARG A 104 -16.09 -0.93 1.00
N LEU A 105 -16.48 0.05 0.18
CA LEU A 105 -17.70 -0.02 -0.62
C LEU A 105 -17.69 -1.19 -1.61
N SER A 106 -16.50 -1.58 -2.09
CA SER A 106 -16.33 -2.67 -3.06
C SER A 106 -15.68 -3.93 -2.47
N ASN A 107 -15.09 -3.82 -1.27
CA ASN A 107 -14.47 -4.93 -0.55
C ASN A 107 -14.83 -4.90 0.94
N GLN A 108 -15.79 -5.74 1.35
CA GLN A 108 -16.29 -5.77 2.73
C GLN A 108 -15.32 -6.45 3.70
N HIS A 109 -14.30 -7.14 3.21
CA HIS A 109 -13.34 -7.89 4.01
C HIS A 109 -12.05 -7.08 4.20
N CYS A 110 -12.18 -5.95 4.87
CA CYS A 110 -11.05 -5.11 5.22
C CYS A 110 -10.84 -5.10 6.74
N PHE A 111 -9.60 -4.87 7.16
CA PHE A 111 -9.26 -4.57 8.55
C PHE A 111 -8.12 -3.57 8.57
N PHE A 112 -7.80 -3.04 9.75
CA PHE A 112 -6.58 -2.28 9.97
C PHE A 112 -5.86 -2.78 11.21
N THR A 113 -4.63 -2.32 11.37
CA THR A 113 -3.77 -2.66 12.50
C THR A 113 -3.39 -1.39 13.25
N ASP A 114 -3.15 -1.51 14.56
CA ASP A 114 -2.69 -0.43 15.42
C ASP A 114 -1.20 -0.13 15.24
N ILE A 115 -0.44 -1.15 14.87
CA ILE A 115 0.99 -1.13 14.61
C ILE A 115 1.34 -2.02 13.40
N HIS A 116 2.62 -2.19 13.10
CA HIS A 116 3.10 -3.07 12.03
C HIS A 116 2.46 -4.46 12.07
N ALA A 117 1.72 -4.81 11.02
CA ALA A 117 0.88 -6.01 10.97
C ALA A 117 1.65 -7.34 11.14
N ASP A 118 2.96 -7.34 10.88
CA ASP A 118 3.84 -8.50 11.09
C ASP A 118 4.13 -8.81 12.56
N LEU A 119 3.90 -7.87 13.48
CA LEU A 119 4.17 -8.05 14.90
C LEU A 119 3.16 -9.01 15.52
N TYR A 120 3.63 -9.92 16.39
CA TYR A 120 2.77 -10.95 17.00
C TYR A 120 1.55 -10.36 17.72
N TYR A 121 1.79 -9.24 18.39
CA TYR A 121 0.87 -8.52 19.27
C TYR A 121 0.15 -7.35 18.59
N ALA A 122 0.29 -7.17 17.26
CA ALA A 122 -0.50 -6.19 16.54
C ALA A 122 -1.99 -6.56 16.65
N GLU A 123 -2.81 -5.60 17.08
CA GLU A 123 -4.25 -5.77 17.08
C GLU A 123 -4.76 -5.74 15.64
N GLN A 124 -5.61 -6.69 15.26
CA GLN A 124 -6.28 -6.71 13.97
C GLN A 124 -7.73 -6.27 14.20
N ILE A 125 -8.14 -5.16 13.58
CA ILE A 125 -9.39 -4.47 13.89
C ILE A 125 -10.23 -4.34 12.61
N ASP A 126 -11.37 -5.00 12.55
CA ASP A 126 -12.36 -4.88 11.46
C ASP A 126 -13.57 -4.01 11.82
N ASP A 127 -13.63 -3.53 13.08
CA ASP A 127 -14.52 -2.45 13.51
C ASP A 127 -13.91 -1.08 13.17
N PHE A 128 -14.36 -0.49 12.06
CA PHE A 128 -13.86 0.80 11.58
C PHE A 128 -14.35 2.01 12.39
N ASP A 129 -15.25 1.85 13.35
CA ASP A 129 -15.56 2.94 14.29
C ASP A 129 -14.37 3.21 15.22
N ARG A 130 -13.49 2.20 15.41
CA ARG A 130 -12.24 2.28 16.17
C ARG A 130 -11.07 2.88 15.42
N ILE A 131 -11.21 3.23 14.13
CA ILE A 131 -10.09 3.81 13.35
C ILE A 131 -9.56 5.12 13.96
N GLY A 132 -10.40 5.82 14.73
CA GLY A 132 -10.00 7.01 15.49
C GLY A 132 -9.12 6.75 16.71
N GLU A 133 -8.89 5.48 17.09
CA GLU A 133 -7.92 5.09 18.12
C GLU A 133 -6.48 5.27 17.62
N LEU A 134 -6.27 5.24 16.31
CA LEU A 134 -4.99 5.57 15.72
C LEU A 134 -4.76 7.07 15.76
N ASP A 135 -3.55 7.48 16.15
CA ASP A 135 -3.10 8.87 15.97
C ASP A 135 -2.74 9.12 14.50
N ILE A 136 -3.76 9.15 13.64
CA ILE A 136 -3.62 9.37 12.19
C ILE A 136 -2.89 10.67 11.88
N GLN A 137 -3.11 11.72 12.70
CA GLN A 137 -2.42 13.00 12.51
C GLN A 137 -0.93 12.88 12.75
N ARG A 138 -0.51 12.18 13.80
CA ARG A 138 0.91 11.88 14.05
C ARG A 138 1.49 11.00 12.95
N ILE A 139 0.81 9.91 12.59
CA ILE A 139 1.23 8.98 11.54
C ILE A 139 1.44 9.71 10.21
N ILE A 140 0.60 10.69 9.85
CA ILE A 140 0.75 11.44 8.59
C ILE A 140 1.85 12.49 8.68
N ASN A 141 1.89 13.28 9.75
CA ASN A 141 2.65 14.54 9.78
C ASN A 141 4.07 14.42 10.37
N GLU A 142 4.32 13.47 11.28
CA GLU A 142 5.62 13.35 11.93
C GLU A 142 6.65 12.68 11.00
N LYS A 143 7.76 13.41 10.78
CA LYS A 143 8.88 12.98 9.93
C LYS A 143 9.83 12.01 10.64
N TYR A 144 10.02 12.20 11.94
CA TYR A 144 10.92 11.42 12.78
C TYR A 144 10.11 10.42 13.59
N TRP A 145 10.06 9.18 13.10
CA TRP A 145 9.20 8.12 13.64
C TRP A 145 9.94 7.12 14.51
N GLN A 146 11.18 7.39 14.90
CA GLN A 146 12.01 6.46 15.69
C GLN A 146 11.31 6.01 16.98
N ASP A 147 10.60 6.92 17.65
CA ASP A 147 9.92 6.67 18.92
C ASP A 147 8.49 6.11 18.77
N PHE A 148 7.97 5.99 17.55
CA PHE A 148 6.64 5.41 17.26
C PHE A 148 6.65 4.61 15.95
N LYS A 149 7.75 3.88 15.73
CA LYS A 149 8.03 3.21 14.45
C LYS A 149 6.98 2.15 14.11
N GLU A 150 6.45 1.48 15.12
CA GLU A 150 5.50 0.39 14.93
C GLU A 150 4.13 0.95 14.54
N GLU A 151 3.68 2.00 15.21
CA GLU A 151 2.45 2.76 14.93
C GLU A 151 2.52 3.44 13.55
N LYS A 152 3.69 3.98 13.18
CA LYS A 152 3.94 4.53 11.82
C LYS A 152 3.73 3.50 10.72
N GLN A 153 3.87 2.21 11.05
CA GLN A 153 3.67 1.07 10.16
C GLN A 153 2.31 0.40 10.34
N ALA A 154 1.36 1.03 11.04
CA ALA A 154 -0.03 0.65 10.98
C ALA A 154 -0.51 0.62 9.51
N GLU A 155 -1.22 -0.45 9.16
CA GLU A 155 -1.69 -0.70 7.80
C GLU A 155 -3.21 -0.86 7.77
N PHE A 156 -3.82 -0.36 6.70
CA PHE A 156 -5.12 -0.80 6.22
C PHE A 156 -4.93 -1.96 5.23
N LEU A 157 -5.72 -3.02 5.37
CA LEU A 157 -5.55 -4.29 4.68
C LEU A 157 -6.88 -4.72 4.06
N ALA A 158 -6.90 -4.91 2.74
CA ALA A 158 -8.09 -5.31 1.97
C ALA A 158 -7.92 -6.71 1.36
N PHE A 159 -8.89 -7.60 1.56
CA PHE A 159 -8.76 -9.01 1.18
C PHE A 159 -8.70 -9.23 -0.33
N GLU A 160 -7.76 -10.06 -0.77
CA GLU A 160 -7.45 -10.50 -2.15
C GLU A 160 -7.14 -9.41 -3.16
N SER A 161 -8.02 -8.42 -3.34
CA SER A 161 -7.82 -7.35 -4.31
C SER A 161 -8.45 -6.02 -3.94
N VAL A 162 -7.93 -4.98 -4.59
CA VAL A 162 -8.51 -3.63 -4.60
C VAL A 162 -8.73 -3.18 -6.03
N GLN A 163 -9.97 -2.84 -6.37
CA GLN A 163 -10.34 -2.48 -7.74
C GLN A 163 -9.60 -1.21 -8.18
N TRP A 164 -9.14 -1.18 -9.42
CA TRP A 164 -8.42 -0.03 -9.96
C TRP A 164 -9.23 1.27 -9.88
N THR A 165 -10.55 1.16 -10.04
CA THR A 165 -11.52 2.25 -9.96
C THR A 165 -11.57 2.94 -8.60
N THR A 166 -11.09 2.32 -7.51
CA THR A 166 -11.03 2.97 -6.19
C THR A 166 -9.80 3.84 -6.02
N ILE A 167 -8.81 3.77 -6.92
CA ILE A 167 -7.62 4.61 -6.86
C ILE A 167 -7.98 6.00 -7.39
N HIS A 168 -7.84 7.02 -6.57
CA HIS A 168 -8.23 8.39 -6.91
C HIS A 168 -7.07 9.23 -7.42
N GLN A 169 -5.86 8.99 -6.92
CA GLN A 169 -4.66 9.72 -7.31
C GLN A 169 -3.45 8.80 -7.40
N ILE A 170 -2.50 9.14 -8.27
CA ILE A 170 -1.17 8.53 -8.33
C ILE A 170 -0.14 9.59 -8.00
N GLY A 171 0.54 9.44 -6.88
CA GLY A 171 1.65 10.30 -6.49
C GLY A 171 2.96 9.85 -7.11
N VAL A 172 3.68 10.78 -7.74
CA VAL A 172 4.99 10.54 -8.36
C VAL A 172 6.02 11.55 -7.85
N LYS A 173 7.30 11.19 -7.90
CA LYS A 173 8.37 12.05 -7.40
C LYS A 173 8.74 13.18 -8.35
N THR A 174 8.68 12.95 -9.65
CA THR A 174 9.18 13.89 -10.68
C THR A 174 8.22 14.00 -11.85
N GLU A 175 8.38 15.07 -12.63
CA GLU A 175 7.62 15.30 -13.87
C GLU A 175 7.83 14.19 -14.91
N ALA A 176 9.09 13.73 -15.08
CA ALA A 176 9.38 12.64 -16.01
C ALA A 176 8.60 11.35 -15.70
N ILE A 177 8.46 11.00 -14.42
CA ILE A 177 7.67 9.83 -14.01
C ILE A 177 6.16 10.12 -14.17
N ALA A 178 5.72 11.36 -13.98
CA ALA A 178 4.33 11.74 -14.26
C ALA A 178 3.97 11.50 -15.74
N ASP A 179 4.87 11.89 -16.66
CA ASP A 179 4.68 11.68 -18.10
C ASP A 179 4.63 10.19 -18.45
N GLU A 180 5.53 9.38 -17.90
CA GLU A 180 5.52 7.92 -18.07
C GLU A 180 4.19 7.30 -17.58
N VAL A 181 3.72 7.68 -16.39
CA VAL A 181 2.45 7.19 -15.85
C VAL A 181 1.27 7.64 -16.71
N ASN A 182 1.23 8.91 -17.10
CA ASN A 182 0.14 9.44 -17.93
C ASN A 182 0.07 8.72 -19.29
N ALA A 183 1.21 8.37 -19.89
CA ALA A 183 1.26 7.57 -21.11
C ALA A 183 0.63 6.19 -20.91
N LEU A 184 0.94 5.50 -19.80
CA LEU A 184 0.35 4.19 -19.47
C LEU A 184 -1.18 4.29 -19.25
N LEU A 185 -1.66 5.38 -18.65
CA LEU A 185 -3.09 5.60 -18.39
C LEU A 185 -3.90 5.96 -19.64
N GLN A 186 -3.28 6.26 -20.79
CA GLN A 186 -4.04 6.69 -21.97
C GLN A 186 -5.05 5.63 -22.44
N ALA A 187 -4.68 4.35 -22.33
CA ALA A 187 -5.46 3.21 -22.81
C ALA A 187 -6.55 2.73 -21.83
N THR A 188 -6.65 3.30 -20.62
CA THR A 188 -7.60 2.84 -19.60
C THR A 188 -8.85 3.72 -19.52
N GLN A 189 -9.97 3.16 -19.07
CA GLN A 189 -11.19 3.94 -18.85
C GLN A 189 -11.09 4.81 -17.60
N HIS A 190 -10.67 4.22 -16.48
CA HIS A 190 -10.42 4.95 -15.23
C HIS A 190 -9.01 5.53 -15.23
N LYS A 191 -8.90 6.84 -15.02
CA LYS A 191 -7.66 7.62 -15.06
C LYS A 191 -7.56 8.48 -13.79
N PRO A 192 -6.94 7.95 -12.72
CA PRO A 192 -6.69 8.73 -11.52
C PRO A 192 -5.85 9.97 -11.82
N GLU A 193 -6.00 11.02 -11.02
CA GLU A 193 -5.16 12.21 -11.16
C GLU A 193 -3.70 11.89 -10.84
N VAL A 194 -2.78 12.18 -11.76
CA VAL A 194 -1.34 12.04 -11.51
C VAL A 194 -0.80 13.33 -10.91
N VAL A 195 -0.27 13.25 -9.69
CA VAL A 195 0.23 14.41 -8.93
C VAL A 195 1.72 14.29 -8.63
N ILE A 196 2.47 15.34 -8.95
CA ILE A 196 3.89 15.44 -8.62
C ILE A 196 4.01 15.89 -7.15
N ARG A 197 4.54 15.02 -6.29
CA ARG A 197 4.63 15.19 -4.84
C ARG A 197 5.99 14.74 -4.30
N PRO A 198 7.09 15.46 -4.60
CA PRO A 198 8.43 15.10 -4.12
C PRO A 198 8.51 14.98 -2.59
N GLU A 199 7.69 15.73 -1.86
CA GLU A 199 7.62 15.74 -0.40
C GLU A 199 7.12 14.43 0.23
N TRP A 200 6.46 13.56 -0.56
CA TRP A 200 6.04 12.22 -0.15
C TRP A 200 7.21 11.22 -0.07
N TYR A 201 8.35 11.56 -0.68
CA TYR A 201 9.55 10.73 -0.77
C TYR A 201 10.64 11.18 0.22
N TYR A 202 11.56 10.28 0.55
CA TYR A 202 12.66 10.55 1.49
C TYR A 202 13.78 11.45 0.96
#